data_AF-A0A2M8UQG9-F1
#
_entry.id   AF-A0A2M8UQG9-F1
#
_cell.length_a   1.000
_cell.length_b   1.000
_cell.length_c   1.000
_cell.angle_alpha   90.00
_cell.angle_beta   90.00
_cell.angle_gamma   90.00
#
_symmetry.space_group_name_H-M   'P 1'
#
loop_
_entity.id
_entity.type
_entity.pdbx_description
1 polymer ?
#
loop_
_entity_poly.entity_id
_entity_poly.type
_entity_poly.pdbx_seq_one_letter_code
_entity_poly.pdbx_strand_id
1 'polypeptide(L)' 'MEIAYRLGYLEAVLGRPARSPTHEVLAASWEAGWQDGAERRRNWQIQHAALSTTPYLTAQLRRAVPEGQA' A
#
# COMPACT_ATOMS: atom_id res chain seq x y z
N MET A 1 -20.54 0.15 -14.62
CA MET A 1 -19.28 0.90 -14.45
C MET A 1 -18.76 0.82 -13.02
N GLU A 2 -19.55 1.15 -12.01
CA GLU A 2 -19.09 1.16 -10.60
C GLU A 2 -18.54 -0.20 -10.09
N ILE A 3 -19.14 -1.32 -10.50
CA ILE A 3 -18.65 -2.66 -10.13
C ILE A 3 -17.25 -2.92 -10.71
N ALA A 4 -17.01 -2.53 -11.97
CA ALA A 4 -15.72 -2.71 -12.63
C ALA A 4 -14.62 -1.87 -11.96
N TYR A 5 -14.94 -0.62 -11.61
CA TYR A 5 -14.06 0.24 -10.83
C TYR A 5 -13.70 -0.38 -9.47
N ARG A 6 -14.71 -0.79 -8.69
CA ARG A 6 -14.50 -1.41 -7.36
C ARG A 6 -13.66 -2.69 -7.46
N LEU A 7 -13.86 -3.49 -8.51
CA LEU A 7 -13.09 -4.71 -8.74
C LEU A 7 -11.62 -4.40 -9.01
N GLY A 8 -11.33 -3.48 -9.94
CA GLY A 8 -9.96 -3.07 -10.27
C GLY A 8 -9.24 -2.51 -9.04
N TYR A 9 -9.95 -1.68 -8.27
CA TYR A 9 -9.43 -1.14 -7.01
C TYR A 9 -9.04 -2.22 -6.01
N LEU A 10 -9.92 -3.20 -5.76
CA LEU A 10 -9.63 -4.27 -4.81
C LEU A 10 -8.46 -5.15 -5.28
N GLU A 11 -8.41 -5.50 -6.56
CA GLU A 11 -7.28 -6.27 -7.11
C GLU A 11 -5.95 -5.52 -6.96
N ALA A 12 -5.97 -4.20 -7.19
CA ALA A 12 -4.84 -3.31 -6.99
C ALA A 12 -4.52 -2.98 -5.53
N VAL A 13 -5.40 -3.22 -4.57
CA VAL A 13 -5.02 -3.20 -3.15
C VAL A 13 -4.40 -4.54 -2.75
N LEU A 14 -4.91 -5.66 -3.26
CA LEU A 14 -4.58 -7.02 -2.80
C LEU A 14 -3.28 -7.65 -3.32
N GLY A 15 -2.56 -7.03 -4.23
CA GLY A 15 -1.34 -7.61 -4.83
C GLY A 15 -1.55 -8.23 -6.21
N ARG A 16 -2.79 -8.26 -6.71
CA ARG A 16 -3.14 -9.18 -7.80
C ARG A 16 -2.72 -8.65 -9.18
N PRO A 17 -2.34 -9.56 -10.10
CA PRO A 17 -2.05 -9.19 -11.48
C PRO A 17 -3.30 -8.65 -12.16
N ALA A 18 -3.11 -7.67 -13.05
CA ALA A 18 -4.19 -7.02 -13.78
C ALA A 18 -4.98 -8.03 -14.63
N ARG A 19 -6.31 -8.08 -14.45
CA ARG A 19 -7.24 -8.88 -15.25
C ARG A 19 -8.39 -8.00 -15.73
N SER A 20 -8.06 -7.08 -16.62
CA SER A 20 -9.02 -6.16 -17.23
C SER A 20 -10.10 -6.93 -18.02
N PRO A 21 -11.39 -6.54 -17.90
CA PRO A 21 -12.47 -7.10 -18.70
C PRO A 21 -12.36 -6.70 -20.18
N THR A 22 -12.85 -7.55 -21.10
CA THR A 22 -12.76 -7.32 -22.56
C THR A 22 -13.61 -6.15 -23.06
N HIS A 23 -14.67 -5.79 -22.34
CA HIS A 23 -15.55 -4.70 -22.75
C HIS A 23 -14.92 -3.35 -22.44
N GLU A 24 -14.62 -2.54 -23.45
CA GLU A 24 -13.82 -1.29 -23.35
C GLU A 24 -14.29 -0.32 -22.25
N VAL A 25 -15.59 -0.06 -22.15
CA VAL A 25 -16.15 0.83 -21.11
C VAL A 25 -15.94 0.29 -19.69
N LEU A 26 -16.04 -1.03 -19.51
CA LEU A 26 -15.76 -1.68 -18.24
C LEU A 26 -14.26 -1.78 -17.99
N ALA A 27 -13.45 -1.94 -19.04
CA ALA A 27 -11.99 -1.93 -18.98
C ALA A 27 -11.49 -0.59 -18.47
N ALA A 28 -11.93 0.53 -19.06
CA ALA A 28 -11.56 1.87 -18.62
C ALA A 28 -11.97 2.14 -17.16
N SER A 29 -13.17 1.69 -16.77
CA SER A 29 -13.62 1.80 -15.37
C SER A 29 -12.75 0.97 -14.42
N TRP A 30 -12.40 -0.26 -14.81
CA TRP A 30 -11.55 -1.16 -14.03
C TRP A 30 -10.11 -0.64 -13.92
N GLU A 31 -9.55 -0.12 -15.00
CA GLU A 31 -8.19 0.44 -15.04
C GLU A 31 -8.07 1.68 -14.13
N ALA A 32 -9.06 2.57 -14.15
CA ALA A 32 -9.12 3.71 -13.24
C ALA A 32 -9.09 3.24 -11.76
N GLY A 33 -9.93 2.25 -11.42
CA GLY A 33 -9.93 1.68 -10.08
C GLY A 33 -8.60 1.03 -9.71
N TRP A 34 -7.99 0.29 -10.65
CA TRP A 34 -6.71 -0.37 -10.44
C TRP A 34 -5.57 0.62 -10.18
N GLN A 35 -5.52 1.74 -10.92
CA GLN A 35 -4.54 2.80 -10.69
C GLN A 35 -4.67 3.41 -9.30
N ASP A 36 -5.89 3.78 -8.89
CA ASP A 36 -6.17 4.36 -7.57
C ASP A 36 -5.79 3.38 -6.42
N GLY A 37 -6.14 2.10 -6.59
CA GLY A 37 -5.81 1.06 -5.60
C GLY A 37 -4.31 0.81 -5.49
N ALA A 38 -3.59 0.87 -6.61
CA ALA A 38 -2.14 0.70 -6.65
C ALA A 38 -1.42 1.88 -6.00
N GLU A 39 -1.89 3.11 -6.23
CA GLU A 39 -1.39 4.30 -5.55
C GLU A 39 -1.62 4.21 -4.05
N ARG A 40 -2.83 3.81 -3.61
CA ARG A 40 -3.10 3.60 -2.18
C ARG A 40 -2.16 2.57 -1.59
N ARG A 41 -1.95 1.42 -2.25
CA ARG A 41 -1.03 0.39 -1.77
C ARG A 41 0.40 0.94 -1.66
N ARG A 42 0.86 1.70 -2.65
CA ARG A 42 2.18 2.35 -2.66
C ARG A 42 2.32 3.33 -1.51
N ASN A 43 1.33 4.17 -1.26
CA ASN A 43 1.33 5.13 -0.15
C ASN A 43 1.38 4.41 1.20
N TRP A 44 0.64 3.31 1.36
CA TRP A 44 0.71 2.47 2.56
C TRP A 44 2.12 1.87 2.75
N GLN A 45 2.72 1.34 1.69
CA GLN A 45 4.09 0.81 1.75
C GLN A 45 5.11 1.89 2.12
N ILE A 46 4.99 3.10 1.57
CA ILE A 46 5.85 4.24 1.90
C ILE A 46 5.68 4.65 3.36
N GLN A 47 4.45 4.75 3.87
CA GLN A 47 4.18 5.08 5.26
C GLN A 47 4.73 4.01 6.22
N HIS A 48 4.52 2.74 5.92
CA HIS A 48 5.08 1.64 6.70
C HIS A 48 6.62 1.61 6.66
N ALA A 49 7.22 1.88 5.49
CA ALA A 49 8.66 2.00 5.36
C ALA A 49 9.22 3.22 6.12
N ALA A 50 8.53 4.36 6.11
CA ALA A 50 8.92 5.53 6.88
C ALA A 50 8.89 5.26 8.40
N LEU A 51 7.90 4.50 8.88
CA LEU A 51 7.83 4.07 10.27
C LEU A 51 8.96 3.10 10.64
N SER A 52 9.29 2.14 9.77
CA SER A 52 10.40 1.19 10.02
C SER A 52 11.79 1.83 9.93
N THR A 53 11.90 2.97 9.24
CA THR A 53 13.18 3.66 8.98
C THR A 53 13.31 4.93 9.82
N THR A 54 12.65 5.03 10.98
CA THR A 54 12.91 6.12 11.93
C THR A 54 14.16 5.79 12.76
N PRO A 55 15.37 6.32 12.43
CA PRO A 55 16.55 6.17 13.30
C PRO A 55 16.33 6.79 14.68
N TYR A 56 15.31 7.64 14.82
CA TYR A 56 14.93 8.26 16.07
C TYR A 56 14.33 7.26 17.08
N LEU A 57 13.47 6.33 16.64
CA LEU A 57 12.86 5.34 17.54
C LEU A 57 13.90 4.31 18.01
N THR A 58 14.81 3.88 17.13
CA THR A 58 15.93 3.00 17.50
C THR A 58 16.94 3.69 18.41
N ALA A 59 17.25 4.98 18.19
CA ALA A 59 18.11 5.74 19.10
C ALA A 59 17.47 5.93 20.49
N GLN A 60 16.16 6.15 20.56
CA GLN A 60 15.45 6.28 21.84
C GLN A 60 15.34 4.95 22.59
N LEU A 61 15.08 3.84 21.91
CA LEU A 61 15.09 2.51 22.52
C LEU A 61 16.48 2.15 23.07
N ARG A 62 17.56 2.44 22.32
CA ARG A 62 18.94 2.17 22.76
C ARG A 62 19.35 3.01 23.98
N ARG A 63 18.81 4.23 24.11
CA ARG A 63 19.01 5.10 25.28
C ARG A 63 18.17 4.69 26.49
N ALA A 64 17.03 4.05 26.27
CA ALA A 64 16.10 3.59 27.31
C ALA A 64 16.44 2.21 27.88
N VAL A 65 17.42 1.50 27.33
CA VAL A 65 18.04 0.34 27.99
C VAL A 65 19.22 0.87 28.81
N PRO A 66 19.07 1.10 30.12
CA PRO A 66 20.24 1.25 30.97
C PRO A 66 20.97 -0.09 30.93
N GLU A 67 22.18 -0.10 30.40
CA GLU A 67 23.12 -1.17 30.69
C GLU A 67 23.24 -1.22 32.20
N GLY A 68 22.64 -2.26 32.78
CA GLY A 68 22.69 -2.53 34.20
C GLY A 68 24.15 -2.58 34.62
N GLN A 69 24.48 -1.71 35.56
CA GLN A 69 25.69 -1.83 36.38
C GLN A 69 25.74 -3.24 36.97
N ALA A 70 26.81 -3.97 36.68
CA ALA A 70 27.38 -5.00 37.54
C ALA A 70 28.86 -5.20 37.14
#